data_AF-A0AAU5NC84-F1
#
_entry.id   AF-A0AAU5NC84-F1
#
_cell.length_a   1.000
_cell.length_b   1.000
_cell.length_c   1.000
_cell.angle_alpha   90.00
_cell.angle_beta   90.00
_cell.angle_gamma   90.00
#
_symmetry.space_group_name_H-M   'P 1'
#
loop_
_entity.id
_entity.type
_entity.pdbx_description
1 polymer ?
#
loop_
_entity_poly.entity_id
_entity_poly.type
_entity_poly.pdbx_seq_one_letter_code
_entity_poly.pdbx_strand_id
1 'polypeptide(L)'
;MNAIEGMTSDPGTPGIKGDSTQWNGVLGLSHAAGQAGVAGVNEDSGNGLYGRGTGNGVWGHGFSDVNAIGVVGVSDHNDGVRGNASEVGKSGVTGVHGGAQGQGVWGQADNGTGVAGLSKTGAGIYGRSDNGEGIRGESLNPNHAGVVGISSSAGGHGVFGTCDLGTGVIAVAKNGTGLFARAEQGTAGHFAGSVLVEGNIEVRGDLVLPGADYAEELTAGAPSICPGTVVVIDDEGRIRPCEQDYDPRVAGIVSGACGVHPALVLDRHEGGAPVALMGKLWALADASASPIRCGDRLTTSSRPGHARRVTEHERATGSIVGKALTNLESGTGMVRVLVSAG
;
A
#
# COMPACT_ATOMS: atom_id res chain seq x y z
N MET A 1 49.79 -28.79 -51.48
CA MET A 1 48.86 -29.81 -50.96
C MET A 1 49.61 -30.53 -49.85
N ASN A 2 49.16 -30.43 -48.60
CA ASN A 2 49.53 -31.31 -47.49
C ASN A 2 48.39 -31.17 -46.47
N ALA A 3 47.26 -31.82 -46.76
CA ALA A 3 46.21 -32.02 -45.77
C ALA A 3 46.65 -33.16 -44.84
N ILE A 4 46.53 -32.96 -43.53
CA ILE A 4 46.65 -34.05 -42.56
C ILE A 4 45.24 -34.58 -42.34
N GLU A 5 45.00 -35.85 -42.68
CA GLU A 5 43.75 -36.56 -42.42
C GLU A 5 44.02 -37.67 -41.40
N GLY A 6 43.17 -37.79 -40.38
CA GLY A 6 43.28 -38.81 -39.35
C GLY A 6 41.93 -39.46 -39.09
N MET A 7 41.84 -40.77 -39.38
CA MET A 7 40.65 -41.60 -39.19
C MET A 7 40.98 -42.74 -38.23
N THR A 8 40.08 -43.04 -37.29
CA THR A 8 40.22 -44.17 -36.37
C THR A 8 38.86 -44.76 -36.05
N SER A 9 38.81 -46.08 -35.88
CA SER A 9 37.64 -46.84 -35.44
C SER A 9 37.77 -47.36 -34.00
N ASP A 10 38.91 -47.11 -33.35
CA ASP A 10 39.18 -47.63 -32.01
C ASP A 10 38.49 -46.76 -30.95
N PRO A 11 37.65 -47.34 -30.07
CA PRO A 11 36.98 -46.58 -29.01
C PRO A 11 37.97 -45.81 -28.13
N GLY A 12 37.75 -44.50 -27.99
CA GLY A 12 38.55 -43.63 -27.11
C GLY A 12 39.87 -43.11 -27.71
N THR A 13 40.18 -43.43 -28.97
CA THR A 13 41.37 -42.91 -29.67
C THR A 13 41.00 -41.70 -30.53
N PRO A 14 41.74 -40.57 -30.46
CA PRO A 14 41.48 -39.43 -31.35
C PRO A 14 42.03 -39.68 -32.76
N GLY A 15 41.31 -39.25 -33.79
CA GLY A 15 41.81 -39.29 -35.17
C GLY A 15 43.03 -38.38 -35.39
N ILE A 16 43.03 -37.18 -34.78
CA ILE A 16 44.15 -36.23 -34.75
C ILE A 16 44.29 -35.67 -33.33
N LYS A 17 45.51 -35.66 -32.77
CA LYS A 17 45.82 -35.04 -31.47
C LYS A 17 46.86 -33.92 -31.63
N GLY A 18 46.47 -32.68 -31.30
CA GLY A 18 47.39 -31.56 -31.14
C GLY A 18 47.68 -31.29 -29.66
N ASP A 19 48.95 -31.27 -29.26
CA ASP A 19 49.40 -31.08 -27.88
C ASP A 19 50.48 -29.98 -27.85
N SER A 20 50.33 -28.96 -27.02
CA SER A 20 51.26 -27.83 -26.95
C SER A 20 51.30 -27.26 -25.54
N THR A 21 52.52 -27.02 -25.04
CA THR A 21 52.76 -26.43 -23.71
C THR A 21 53.07 -24.94 -23.76
N GLN A 22 53.23 -24.37 -24.95
CA GLN A 22 53.64 -22.96 -25.15
C GLN A 22 52.64 -22.15 -25.96
N TRP A 23 51.69 -22.79 -26.68
CA TRP A 23 50.72 -22.13 -27.57
C TRP A 23 49.51 -23.05 -27.85
N ASN A 24 48.83 -22.90 -29.00
CA ASN A 24 47.62 -23.63 -29.35
C ASN A 24 47.94 -25.07 -29.70
N GLY A 25 47.19 -26.02 -29.15
CA GLY A 25 47.22 -27.41 -29.60
C GLY A 25 46.73 -27.55 -31.05
N VAL A 26 45.70 -26.77 -31.43
CA VAL A 26 45.15 -26.69 -32.80
C VAL A 26 44.73 -25.24 -33.09
N LEU A 27 45.18 -24.67 -34.23
CA LEU A 27 44.77 -23.35 -34.72
C LEU A 27 44.16 -23.50 -36.12
N GLY A 28 42.88 -23.19 -36.26
CA GLY A 28 42.21 -23.15 -37.56
C GLY A 28 41.97 -21.72 -38.03
N LEU A 29 42.46 -21.38 -39.22
CA LEU A 29 42.27 -20.09 -39.87
C LEU A 29 41.54 -20.31 -41.19
N SER A 30 40.39 -19.67 -41.35
CA SER A 30 39.67 -19.62 -42.63
C SER A 30 39.60 -18.18 -43.11
N HIS A 31 39.94 -17.96 -44.38
CA HIS A 31 39.78 -16.68 -45.08
C HIS A 31 38.60 -16.71 -46.06
N ALA A 32 37.84 -17.81 -46.09
CA ALA A 32 36.66 -17.95 -46.95
C ALA A 32 35.42 -17.40 -46.23
N ALA A 33 34.63 -16.59 -46.94
CA ALA A 33 33.38 -16.06 -46.43
C ALA A 33 32.41 -17.21 -46.06
N GLY A 34 31.81 -17.14 -44.88
CA GLY A 34 30.82 -18.12 -44.40
C GLY A 34 31.38 -19.47 -43.94
N GLN A 35 32.70 -19.64 -43.87
CA GLN A 35 33.34 -20.89 -43.43
C GLN A 35 33.99 -20.75 -42.05
N ALA A 36 33.93 -21.79 -41.22
CA ALA A 36 34.57 -21.81 -39.91
C ALA A 36 36.09 -22.04 -40.03
N GLY A 37 36.88 -21.45 -39.11
CA GLY A 37 38.30 -21.78 -38.97
C GLY A 37 38.53 -23.20 -38.45
N VAL A 38 37.66 -23.67 -37.54
CA VAL A 38 37.59 -25.06 -37.03
C VAL A 38 36.12 -25.46 -36.96
N ALA A 39 35.76 -26.59 -37.57
CA ALA A 39 34.40 -27.15 -37.50
C ALA A 39 34.42 -28.49 -36.76
N GLY A 40 33.60 -28.60 -35.71
CA GLY A 40 33.38 -29.84 -34.98
C GLY A 40 31.96 -30.34 -35.22
N VAL A 41 31.81 -31.55 -35.78
CA VAL A 41 30.53 -32.16 -36.16
C VAL A 41 30.37 -33.51 -35.49
N ASN A 42 29.21 -33.79 -34.93
CA ASN A 42 28.84 -35.10 -34.40
C ASN A 42 27.39 -35.42 -34.81
N GLU A 43 27.17 -36.54 -35.49
CA GLU A 43 25.85 -36.92 -36.02
C GLU A 43 25.14 -37.99 -35.16
N ASP A 44 25.78 -38.45 -34.08
CA ASP A 44 25.34 -39.59 -33.26
C ASP A 44 25.09 -39.17 -31.79
N SER A 45 24.44 -38.02 -31.58
CA SER A 45 24.02 -37.53 -30.25
C SER A 45 25.17 -37.18 -29.26
N GLY A 46 26.39 -36.98 -29.75
CA GLY A 46 27.53 -36.46 -28.99
C GLY A 46 27.76 -34.95 -29.17
N ASN A 47 28.79 -34.41 -28.54
CA ASN A 47 29.17 -33.01 -28.69
C ASN A 47 29.97 -32.81 -30.00
N GLY A 48 29.59 -31.83 -30.83
CA GLY A 48 30.42 -31.40 -31.96
C GLY A 48 31.75 -30.77 -31.52
N LEU A 49 31.74 -30.02 -30.42
CA LEU A 49 32.93 -29.43 -29.78
C LEU A 49 32.81 -29.52 -28.25
N TYR A 50 33.86 -29.98 -27.57
CA TYR A 50 33.92 -30.05 -26.09
C TYR A 50 35.13 -29.25 -25.58
N GLY A 51 34.87 -28.08 -24.99
CA GLY A 51 35.87 -27.23 -24.37
C GLY A 51 35.93 -27.42 -22.85
N ARG A 52 37.09 -27.87 -22.32
CA ARG A 52 37.34 -28.00 -20.88
C ARG A 52 38.67 -27.34 -20.53
N GLY A 53 38.66 -26.44 -19.55
CA GLY A 53 39.85 -25.77 -19.05
C GLY A 53 39.73 -25.43 -17.56
N THR A 54 40.84 -25.07 -16.93
CA THR A 54 40.86 -24.52 -15.56
C THR A 54 40.47 -23.02 -15.53
N GLY A 55 40.35 -22.40 -16.71
CA GLY A 55 39.75 -21.08 -16.95
C GLY A 55 38.46 -21.19 -17.79
N ASN A 56 38.29 -20.34 -18.82
CA ASN A 56 37.13 -20.42 -19.72
C ASN A 56 37.20 -21.68 -20.60
N GLY A 57 36.14 -22.49 -20.64
CA GLY A 57 36.06 -23.69 -21.49
C GLY A 57 35.87 -23.39 -22.98
N VAL A 58 35.06 -22.38 -23.30
CA VAL A 58 34.81 -21.86 -24.66
C VAL A 58 34.72 -20.33 -24.56
N TRP A 59 35.41 -19.59 -25.44
CA TRP A 59 35.37 -18.13 -25.49
C TRP A 59 35.15 -17.67 -26.94
N GLY A 60 34.01 -17.04 -27.21
CA GLY A 60 33.70 -16.43 -28.51
C GLY A 60 33.69 -14.90 -28.43
N HIS A 61 34.25 -14.23 -29.45
CA HIS A 61 34.38 -12.77 -29.52
C HIS A 61 34.18 -12.29 -30.96
N GLY A 62 33.10 -11.56 -31.22
CA GLY A 62 32.86 -10.86 -32.48
C GLY A 62 33.40 -9.43 -32.39
N PHE A 63 34.38 -9.07 -33.24
CA PHE A 63 35.12 -7.80 -33.10
C PHE A 63 34.94 -6.80 -34.26
N SER A 64 34.52 -7.26 -35.45
CA SER A 64 34.68 -6.48 -36.69
C SER A 64 33.39 -5.91 -37.30
N ASP A 65 32.21 -6.43 -36.92
CA ASP A 65 30.91 -5.94 -37.38
C ASP A 65 30.11 -5.43 -36.17
N VAL A 66 29.40 -4.31 -36.32
CA VAL A 66 28.51 -3.75 -35.29
C VAL A 66 27.40 -4.73 -34.86
N ASN A 67 27.15 -5.77 -35.66
CA ASN A 67 26.19 -6.84 -35.36
C ASN A 67 26.84 -8.20 -35.05
N ALA A 68 28.17 -8.27 -34.86
CA ALA A 68 28.86 -9.54 -34.64
C ALA A 68 28.47 -10.15 -33.28
N ILE A 69 28.04 -11.42 -33.29
CA ILE A 69 27.69 -12.17 -32.08
C ILE A 69 28.88 -13.04 -31.66
N GLY A 70 29.28 -12.97 -30.39
CA GLY A 70 30.40 -13.76 -29.86
C GLY A 70 30.11 -15.26 -29.78
N VAL A 71 28.94 -15.65 -29.27
CA VAL A 71 28.49 -17.05 -29.14
C VAL A 71 26.98 -17.13 -29.40
N VAL A 72 26.55 -18.08 -30.23
CA VAL A 72 25.13 -18.39 -30.48
C VAL A 72 24.88 -19.85 -30.10
N GLY A 73 23.89 -20.09 -29.23
CA GLY A 73 23.39 -21.44 -28.96
C GLY A 73 21.99 -21.61 -29.52
N VAL A 74 21.79 -22.58 -30.43
CA VAL A 74 20.51 -22.89 -31.07
C VAL A 74 20.14 -24.33 -30.75
N SER A 75 18.88 -24.57 -30.40
CA SER A 75 18.33 -25.91 -30.23
C SER A 75 16.86 -25.92 -30.60
N ASP A 76 16.45 -26.87 -31.46
CA ASP A 76 15.05 -27.05 -31.85
C ASP A 76 14.25 -27.91 -30.85
N HIS A 77 14.94 -28.52 -29.88
CA HIS A 77 14.38 -29.54 -29.00
C HIS A 77 14.75 -29.36 -27.51
N ASN A 78 15.58 -28.37 -27.15
CA ASN A 78 16.04 -28.13 -25.78
C ASN A 78 16.51 -26.66 -25.57
N ASP A 79 17.20 -26.40 -24.46
CA ASP A 79 17.84 -25.11 -24.19
C ASP A 79 18.98 -24.85 -25.21
N GLY A 80 18.92 -23.73 -25.93
CA GLY A 80 20.03 -23.30 -26.81
C GLY A 80 21.32 -23.01 -26.04
N VAL A 81 21.22 -22.49 -24.81
CA VAL A 81 22.33 -22.26 -23.88
C VAL A 81 21.85 -22.56 -22.45
N ARG A 82 22.57 -23.44 -21.73
CA ARG A 82 22.32 -23.73 -20.31
C ARG A 82 23.58 -23.44 -19.49
N GLY A 83 23.48 -22.51 -18.54
CA GLY A 83 24.50 -22.28 -17.53
C GLY A 83 24.12 -22.89 -16.18
N ASN A 84 25.02 -23.65 -15.58
CA ASN A 84 24.84 -24.28 -14.26
C ASN A 84 26.01 -23.95 -13.35
N ALA A 85 25.74 -23.44 -12.16
CA ALA A 85 26.73 -23.21 -11.12
C ALA A 85 26.21 -23.79 -9.80
N SER A 86 27.04 -24.59 -9.12
CA SER A 86 26.69 -25.25 -7.85
C SER A 86 27.37 -24.62 -6.63
N GLU A 87 28.24 -23.63 -6.84
CA GLU A 87 28.98 -22.95 -5.78
C GLU A 87 28.19 -21.79 -5.19
N VAL A 88 28.28 -21.61 -3.87
CA VAL A 88 27.61 -20.52 -3.16
C VAL A 88 28.06 -19.16 -3.70
N GLY A 89 27.10 -18.31 -4.03
CA GLY A 89 27.36 -16.95 -4.53
C GLY A 89 27.82 -16.88 -6.00
N LYS A 90 27.73 -17.97 -6.76
CA LYS A 90 28.00 -17.97 -8.21
C LYS A 90 26.71 -18.01 -9.02
N SER A 91 26.74 -17.39 -10.20
CA SER A 91 25.63 -17.40 -11.16
C SER A 91 25.87 -18.47 -12.22
N GLY A 92 24.82 -19.19 -12.63
CA GLY A 92 24.90 -20.12 -13.76
C GLY A 92 25.15 -19.40 -15.10
N VAL A 93 24.51 -18.24 -15.29
CA VAL A 93 24.68 -17.33 -16.43
C VAL A 93 24.69 -15.89 -15.90
N THR A 94 25.57 -15.04 -16.43
CA THR A 94 25.60 -13.60 -16.12
C THR A 94 25.58 -12.80 -17.42
N GLY A 95 24.62 -11.89 -17.57
CA GLY A 95 24.62 -10.89 -18.63
C GLY A 95 25.06 -9.53 -18.10
N VAL A 96 26.09 -8.93 -18.70
CA VAL A 96 26.63 -7.61 -18.30
C VAL A 96 26.68 -6.71 -19.52
N HIS A 97 26.15 -5.50 -19.41
CA HIS A 97 26.31 -4.45 -20.40
C HIS A 97 26.88 -3.20 -19.73
N GLY A 98 28.04 -2.73 -20.20
CA GLY A 98 28.73 -1.56 -19.64
C GLY A 98 28.57 -0.27 -20.46
N GLY A 99 27.87 -0.32 -21.59
CA GLY A 99 27.61 0.83 -22.45
C GLY A 99 26.35 1.60 -22.03
N ALA A 100 26.09 2.73 -22.70
CA ALA A 100 24.84 3.45 -22.55
C ALA A 100 23.70 2.72 -23.30
N GLN A 101 22.50 2.72 -22.71
CA GLN A 101 21.25 2.28 -23.34
C GLN A 101 21.17 0.81 -23.83
N GLY A 102 22.10 -0.07 -23.46
CA GLY A 102 22.02 -1.50 -23.78
C GLY A 102 21.68 -2.38 -22.58
N GLN A 103 21.29 -3.63 -22.87
CA GLN A 103 20.76 -4.55 -21.87
C GLN A 103 21.77 -5.65 -21.53
N GLY A 104 21.90 -5.98 -20.25
CA GLY A 104 22.73 -7.12 -19.83
C GLY A 104 22.12 -8.46 -20.25
N VAL A 105 20.80 -8.60 -20.10
CA VAL A 105 20.01 -9.77 -20.51
C VAL A 105 18.74 -9.27 -21.20
N TRP A 106 18.43 -9.84 -22.37
CA TRP A 106 17.19 -9.58 -23.12
C TRP A 106 16.47 -10.90 -23.36
N GLY A 107 15.25 -11.04 -22.81
CA GLY A 107 14.39 -12.18 -23.06
C GLY A 107 13.19 -11.76 -23.91
N GLN A 108 13.02 -12.41 -25.06
CA GLN A 108 11.91 -12.16 -25.99
C GLN A 108 11.28 -13.49 -26.37
N ALA A 109 9.95 -13.52 -26.38
CA ALA A 109 9.17 -14.65 -26.85
C ALA A 109 7.93 -14.12 -27.58
N ASP A 110 7.70 -14.58 -28.81
CA ASP A 110 6.48 -14.26 -29.56
C ASP A 110 5.27 -15.01 -29.00
N ASN A 111 5.52 -16.21 -28.45
CA ASN A 111 4.55 -17.04 -27.76
C ASN A 111 5.12 -17.51 -26.43
N GLY A 112 4.36 -17.42 -25.34
CA GLY A 112 4.76 -17.89 -24.02
C GLY A 112 5.54 -16.85 -23.21
N THR A 113 6.43 -17.32 -22.33
CA THR A 113 7.12 -16.48 -21.33
C THR A 113 8.52 -16.11 -21.82
N GLY A 114 8.81 -14.80 -21.96
CA GLY A 114 10.14 -14.32 -22.33
C GLY A 114 11.21 -14.53 -21.27
N VAL A 115 10.88 -14.30 -19.99
CA VAL A 115 11.77 -14.54 -18.83
C VAL A 115 10.97 -15.10 -17.67
N ALA A 116 11.40 -16.22 -17.10
CA ALA A 116 10.79 -16.84 -15.92
C ALA A 116 11.79 -16.90 -14.75
N GLY A 117 11.41 -16.34 -13.60
CA GLY A 117 12.18 -16.40 -12.36
C GLY A 117 11.53 -17.34 -11.35
N LEU A 118 12.17 -18.47 -11.04
CA LEU A 118 11.68 -19.46 -10.09
C LEU A 118 12.68 -19.59 -8.92
N SER A 119 12.20 -19.46 -7.69
CA SER A 119 13.02 -19.62 -6.49
C SER A 119 12.21 -20.28 -5.38
N LYS A 120 12.86 -21.13 -4.57
CA LYS A 120 12.22 -21.82 -3.44
C LYS A 120 12.28 -21.03 -2.13
N THR A 121 13.34 -20.24 -1.94
CA THR A 121 13.63 -19.57 -0.66
C THR A 121 13.87 -18.08 -0.81
N GLY A 122 14.25 -17.62 -2.00
CA GLY A 122 14.50 -16.20 -2.29
C GLY A 122 13.48 -15.62 -3.26
N ALA A 123 13.75 -14.41 -3.73
CA ALA A 123 13.00 -13.82 -4.81
C ALA A 123 13.22 -14.62 -6.10
N GLY A 124 12.14 -14.90 -6.85
CA GLY A 124 12.27 -15.41 -8.22
C GLY A 124 12.90 -14.38 -9.15
N ILE A 125 12.57 -13.10 -8.95
CA ILE A 125 13.12 -11.95 -9.66
C ILE A 125 13.40 -10.84 -8.63
N TYR A 126 14.61 -10.29 -8.65
CA TYR A 126 15.02 -9.16 -7.79
C TYR A 126 15.46 -7.99 -8.67
N GLY A 127 14.67 -6.91 -8.67
CA GLY A 127 14.97 -5.68 -9.40
C GLY A 127 15.41 -4.57 -8.44
N ARG A 128 16.55 -3.94 -8.71
CA ARG A 128 17.09 -2.81 -7.96
C ARG A 128 17.66 -1.78 -8.92
N SER A 129 17.38 -0.51 -8.67
CA SER A 129 17.92 0.62 -9.44
C SER A 129 18.20 1.78 -8.50
N ASP A 130 19.29 2.51 -8.75
CA ASP A 130 19.68 3.68 -7.96
C ASP A 130 19.05 4.98 -8.50
N ASN A 131 18.66 5.01 -9.78
CA ASN A 131 18.21 6.22 -10.48
C ASN A 131 16.88 6.06 -11.24
N GLY A 132 16.25 4.89 -11.19
CA GLY A 132 15.00 4.60 -11.89
C GLY A 132 14.19 3.53 -11.17
N GLU A 133 13.22 2.92 -11.85
CA GLU A 133 12.45 1.84 -11.25
C GLU A 133 13.27 0.56 -11.16
N GLY A 134 13.14 -0.17 -10.05
CA GLY A 134 13.71 -1.51 -9.94
C GLY A 134 13.00 -2.52 -10.86
N ILE A 135 11.67 -2.41 -10.98
CA ILE A 135 10.82 -3.23 -11.84
C ILE A 135 9.73 -2.34 -12.45
N ARG A 136 9.54 -2.44 -13.77
CA ARG A 136 8.43 -1.81 -14.50
C ARG A 136 7.67 -2.88 -15.26
N GLY A 137 6.35 -2.92 -15.09
CA GLY A 137 5.47 -3.78 -15.89
C GLY A 137 4.50 -2.95 -16.72
N GLU A 138 4.35 -3.31 -17.98
CA GLU A 138 3.48 -2.65 -18.95
C GLU A 138 2.64 -3.69 -19.67
N SER A 139 1.34 -3.41 -19.85
CA SER A 139 0.42 -4.24 -20.61
C SER A 139 -0.34 -3.35 -21.58
N LEU A 140 -0.36 -3.75 -22.85
CA LEU A 140 -1.18 -3.09 -23.89
C LEU A 140 -2.57 -3.74 -24.02
N ASN A 141 -2.85 -4.78 -23.23
CA ASN A 141 -4.15 -5.45 -23.21
C ASN A 141 -5.06 -4.81 -22.15
N PRO A 142 -6.26 -4.31 -22.51
CA PRO A 142 -7.16 -3.63 -21.58
C PRO A 142 -7.70 -4.52 -20.45
N ASN A 143 -7.60 -5.84 -20.58
CA ASN A 143 -8.10 -6.80 -19.61
C ASN A 143 -7.01 -7.38 -18.69
N HIS A 144 -5.76 -6.92 -18.82
CA HIS A 144 -4.62 -7.43 -18.04
C HIS A 144 -3.83 -6.28 -17.41
N ALA A 145 -3.38 -6.48 -16.18
CA ALA A 145 -2.50 -5.54 -15.51
C ALA A 145 -1.06 -5.67 -16.04
N GLY A 146 -0.30 -4.57 -16.04
CA GLY A 146 1.14 -4.59 -16.32
C GLY A 146 1.94 -5.37 -15.27
N VAL A 147 1.48 -5.39 -14.02
CA VAL A 147 2.04 -6.18 -12.91
C VAL A 147 0.89 -6.82 -12.13
N VAL A 148 0.99 -8.11 -11.82
CA VAL A 148 0.02 -8.84 -11.02
C VAL A 148 0.70 -9.45 -9.80
N GLY A 149 0.20 -9.14 -8.61
CA GLY A 149 0.60 -9.76 -7.36
C GLY A 149 -0.44 -10.77 -6.88
N ILE A 150 -0.07 -12.04 -6.73
CA ILE A 150 -0.97 -13.12 -6.29
C ILE A 150 -0.37 -13.79 -5.06
N SER A 151 -1.19 -13.96 -4.03
CA SER A 151 -0.84 -14.80 -2.87
C SER A 151 -2.03 -15.67 -2.52
N SER A 152 -1.82 -16.99 -2.51
CA SER A 152 -2.86 -17.99 -2.21
C SER A 152 -2.77 -18.52 -0.79
N SER A 153 -1.79 -18.07 -0.01
CA SER A 153 -1.55 -18.51 1.36
C SER A 153 -2.31 -17.63 2.35
N ALA A 154 -2.83 -18.24 3.41
CA ALA A 154 -3.45 -17.49 4.51
C ALA A 154 -2.46 -16.48 5.10
N GLY A 155 -2.89 -15.22 5.25
CA GLY A 155 -2.05 -14.12 5.74
C GLY A 155 -1.03 -13.58 4.72
N GLY A 156 -0.98 -14.13 3.50
CA GLY A 156 -0.11 -13.65 2.45
C GLY A 156 -0.58 -12.33 1.83
N HIS A 157 0.36 -11.54 1.31
CA HIS A 157 0.09 -10.29 0.60
C HIS A 157 0.34 -10.51 -0.89
N GLY A 158 -0.62 -10.17 -1.75
CA GLY A 158 -0.39 -10.14 -3.20
C GLY A 158 0.64 -9.07 -3.57
N VAL A 159 0.53 -7.90 -2.94
CA VAL A 159 1.48 -6.77 -3.08
C VAL A 159 1.79 -6.23 -1.69
N PHE A 160 3.07 -6.06 -1.38
CA PHE A 160 3.56 -5.42 -0.16
C PHE A 160 4.62 -4.39 -0.53
N GLY A 161 4.43 -3.14 -0.11
CA GLY A 161 5.35 -2.05 -0.38
C GLY A 161 5.48 -1.14 0.83
N THR A 162 6.70 -0.62 1.04
CA THR A 162 7.03 0.32 2.12
C THR A 162 7.71 1.54 1.52
N CYS A 163 7.53 2.70 2.15
CA CYS A 163 8.18 3.94 1.76
C CYS A 163 8.47 4.74 3.04
N ASP A 164 9.74 5.01 3.31
CA ASP A 164 10.16 5.70 4.53
C ASP A 164 9.90 7.21 4.46
N LEU A 165 10.02 7.79 3.25
CA LEU A 165 9.87 9.22 3.00
C LEU A 165 9.06 9.42 1.72
N GLY A 166 7.83 9.92 1.85
CA GLY A 166 6.96 10.29 0.72
C GLY A 166 5.68 9.45 0.64
N THR A 167 5.26 9.15 -0.58
CA THR A 167 4.00 8.45 -0.87
C THR A 167 4.26 6.99 -1.20
N GLY A 168 3.71 6.06 -0.42
CA GLY A 168 3.90 4.62 -0.64
C GLY A 168 3.24 4.09 -1.92
N VAL A 169 2.05 4.58 -2.27
CA VAL A 169 1.30 4.18 -3.47
C VAL A 169 0.61 5.38 -4.08
N ILE A 170 0.81 5.57 -5.39
CA ILE A 170 0.08 6.54 -6.21
C ILE A 170 -0.77 5.77 -7.22
N ALA A 171 -2.09 5.97 -7.20
CA ALA A 171 -3.04 5.31 -8.10
C ALA A 171 -3.80 6.36 -8.91
N VAL A 172 -3.45 6.49 -10.20
CA VAL A 172 -3.99 7.54 -11.09
C VAL A 172 -4.61 6.90 -12.32
N ALA A 173 -5.85 7.26 -12.62
CA ALA A 173 -6.53 6.96 -13.87
C ALA A 173 -6.92 8.26 -14.57
N LYS A 174 -6.61 8.39 -15.86
CA LYS A 174 -7.04 9.55 -16.67
C LYS A 174 -8.55 9.61 -16.83
N ASN A 175 -9.18 8.44 -16.97
CA ASN A 175 -10.62 8.26 -17.06
C ASN A 175 -10.99 7.03 -16.22
N GLY A 176 -12.04 7.12 -15.39
CA GLY A 176 -12.54 6.01 -14.58
C GLY A 176 -12.00 5.98 -13.14
N THR A 177 -11.84 4.78 -12.59
CA THR A 177 -11.49 4.57 -11.18
C THR A 177 -9.98 4.42 -11.01
N GLY A 178 -9.34 5.30 -10.23
CA GLY A 178 -7.91 5.22 -9.93
C GLY A 178 -7.54 4.03 -9.05
N LEU A 179 -8.35 3.75 -8.02
CA LEU A 179 -8.17 2.61 -7.12
C LEU A 179 -9.52 1.91 -6.88
N PHE A 180 -9.56 0.61 -7.16
CA PHE A 180 -10.69 -0.25 -6.83
C PHE A 180 -10.24 -1.29 -5.81
N ALA A 181 -10.89 -1.32 -4.65
CA ALA A 181 -10.65 -2.30 -3.60
C ALA A 181 -11.96 -3.04 -3.27
N ARG A 182 -11.90 -4.37 -3.24
CA ARG A 182 -13.05 -5.23 -2.96
C ARG A 182 -12.61 -6.36 -2.05
N ALA A 183 -13.40 -6.62 -1.01
CA ALA A 183 -13.33 -7.82 -0.20
C ALA A 183 -14.65 -8.58 -0.33
N GLU A 184 -14.59 -9.89 -0.60
CA GLU A 184 -15.79 -10.74 -0.59
C GLU A 184 -16.25 -11.04 0.84
N GLN A 185 -15.32 -11.05 1.78
CA GLN A 185 -15.55 -11.18 3.21
C GLN A 185 -14.62 -10.18 3.94
N GLY A 186 -15.16 -9.46 4.91
CA GLY A 186 -14.41 -8.48 5.70
C GLY A 186 -14.33 -7.09 5.06
N THR A 187 -13.23 -6.38 5.32
CA THR A 187 -13.07 -4.95 5.02
C THR A 187 -12.27 -4.73 3.73
N ALA A 188 -12.80 -3.93 2.80
CA ALA A 188 -12.11 -3.62 1.54
C ALA A 188 -10.88 -2.70 1.70
N GLY A 189 -10.88 -1.83 2.72
CA GLY A 189 -9.76 -0.95 3.04
C GLY A 189 -9.68 -0.66 4.54
N HIS A 190 -8.49 -0.78 5.12
CA HIS A 190 -8.22 -0.47 6.51
C HIS A 190 -7.12 0.61 6.58
N PHE A 191 -7.48 1.78 7.11
CA PHE A 191 -6.60 2.94 7.18
C PHE A 191 -6.24 3.22 8.64
N ALA A 192 -4.97 3.06 8.99
CA ALA A 192 -4.47 3.38 10.32
C ALA A 192 -3.89 4.81 10.29
N GLY A 193 -4.74 5.80 10.57
CA GLY A 193 -4.39 7.23 10.50
C GLY A 193 -5.53 8.07 9.93
N SER A 194 -5.29 9.37 9.76
CA SER A 194 -6.25 10.29 9.17
C SER A 194 -6.40 10.04 7.66
N VAL A 195 -7.61 10.18 7.16
CA VAL A 195 -7.92 10.09 5.72
C VAL A 195 -8.37 11.46 5.23
N LEU A 196 -7.62 12.03 4.27
CA LEU A 196 -8.02 13.24 3.55
C LEU A 196 -8.78 12.83 2.29
N VAL A 197 -9.96 13.40 2.09
CA VAL A 197 -10.77 13.22 0.87
C VAL A 197 -11.08 14.60 0.31
N GLU A 198 -10.50 14.93 -0.85
CA GLU A 198 -10.75 16.22 -1.53
C GLU A 198 -12.11 16.25 -2.25
N GLY A 199 -12.62 15.08 -2.62
CA GLY A 199 -13.95 14.90 -3.20
C GLY A 199 -15.00 14.52 -2.17
N ASN A 200 -16.05 13.85 -2.65
CA ASN A 200 -17.15 13.39 -1.81
C ASN A 200 -16.96 11.93 -1.39
N ILE A 201 -17.52 11.58 -0.23
CA ILE A 201 -17.67 10.18 0.20
C ILE A 201 -19.12 9.77 -0.07
N GLU A 202 -19.31 8.79 -0.97
CA GLU A 202 -20.61 8.14 -1.20
C GLU A 202 -20.64 6.79 -0.47
N VAL A 203 -21.63 6.59 0.42
CA VAL A 203 -21.85 5.34 1.14
C VAL A 203 -23.25 4.83 0.79
N ARG A 204 -23.35 3.64 0.19
CA ARG A 204 -24.64 3.01 -0.18
C ARG A 204 -25.29 2.25 0.97
N GLY A 205 -24.50 1.78 1.92
CA GLY A 205 -24.97 1.24 3.20
C GLY A 205 -24.94 2.31 4.29
N ASP A 206 -24.65 1.89 5.52
CA ASP A 206 -24.54 2.80 6.65
C ASP A 206 -23.13 3.38 6.79
N LEU A 207 -23.05 4.68 7.12
CA LEU A 207 -21.83 5.31 7.63
C LEU A 207 -21.77 5.10 9.15
N VAL A 208 -20.99 4.11 9.58
CA VAL A 208 -20.87 3.76 11.00
C VAL A 208 -19.78 4.61 11.66
N LEU A 209 -20.19 5.60 12.45
CA LEU A 209 -19.31 6.43 13.28
C LEU A 209 -19.49 6.03 14.75
N PRO A 210 -18.50 5.38 15.39
CA PRO A 210 -18.68 4.78 16.72
C PRO A 210 -18.69 5.80 17.87
N GLY A 211 -18.41 7.08 17.60
CA GLY A 211 -18.54 8.16 18.58
C GLY A 211 -19.99 8.39 19.00
N ALA A 212 -20.20 9.25 19.99
CA ALA A 212 -21.45 9.23 20.75
C ALA A 212 -22.51 10.24 20.27
N ASP A 213 -22.05 11.37 19.75
CA ASP A 213 -22.87 12.52 19.40
C ASP A 213 -22.40 13.18 18.09
N TYR A 214 -23.31 13.96 17.51
CA TYR A 214 -23.03 14.90 16.44
C TYR A 214 -22.82 16.28 17.06
N ALA A 215 -21.64 16.84 16.81
CA ALA A 215 -21.25 18.14 17.32
C ALA A 215 -20.86 19.08 16.18
N GLU A 216 -20.95 20.37 16.47
CA GLU A 216 -20.41 21.44 15.63
C GLU A 216 -19.44 22.26 16.47
N GLU A 217 -18.31 22.64 15.88
CA GLU A 217 -17.33 23.47 16.57
C GLU A 217 -17.87 24.90 16.67
N LEU A 218 -18.16 25.39 17.87
CA LEU A 218 -18.66 26.75 18.08
C LEU A 218 -17.61 27.61 18.80
N THR A 219 -17.45 28.85 18.34
CA THR A 219 -16.48 29.80 18.91
C THR A 219 -16.82 30.12 20.37
N ALA A 220 -15.86 29.94 21.27
CA ALA A 220 -16.04 30.22 22.69
C ALA A 220 -15.79 31.69 23.02
N GLY A 221 -16.68 32.31 23.82
CA GLY A 221 -16.49 33.65 24.37
C GLY A 221 -15.52 33.69 25.56
N ALA A 222 -15.17 32.52 26.11
CA ALA A 222 -14.30 32.34 27.25
C ALA A 222 -13.11 31.41 26.91
N PRO A 223 -11.92 31.60 27.52
CA PRO A 223 -10.68 30.93 27.11
C PRO A 223 -10.64 29.42 27.33
N SER A 224 -11.61 28.82 28.03
CA SER A 224 -11.86 27.38 28.01
C SER A 224 -13.24 27.06 28.57
N ILE A 225 -13.96 26.15 27.91
CA ILE A 225 -15.22 25.59 28.42
C ILE A 225 -15.02 24.08 28.55
N CYS A 226 -15.21 23.56 29.77
CA CYS A 226 -14.98 22.14 30.04
C CYS A 226 -16.03 21.28 29.32
N PRO A 227 -15.67 20.08 28.82
CA PRO A 227 -16.64 19.10 28.36
C PRO A 227 -17.72 18.81 29.40
N GLY A 228 -18.95 18.63 28.93
CA GLY A 228 -20.16 18.44 29.74
C GLY A 228 -20.83 19.75 30.16
N THR A 229 -20.22 20.90 29.90
CA THR A 229 -20.84 22.21 30.18
C THR A 229 -22.04 22.44 29.28
N VAL A 230 -23.19 22.78 29.87
CA VAL A 230 -24.34 23.32 29.16
C VAL A 230 -24.06 24.77 28.80
N VAL A 231 -24.16 25.10 27.51
CA VAL A 231 -23.80 26.41 26.98
C VAL A 231 -24.99 27.12 26.36
N VAL A 232 -24.93 28.45 26.41
CA VAL A 232 -25.86 29.37 25.75
C VAL A 232 -25.10 30.24 24.75
N ILE A 233 -25.81 30.77 23.77
CA ILE A 233 -25.31 31.74 22.80
C ILE A 233 -25.37 33.14 23.44
N ASP A 234 -24.28 33.91 23.36
CA ASP A 234 -24.24 35.32 23.74
C ASP A 234 -24.66 36.26 22.59
N ASP A 235 -24.65 37.57 22.84
CA ASP A 235 -25.14 38.56 21.88
C ASP A 235 -24.19 38.72 20.67
N GLU A 236 -22.95 38.23 20.79
CA GLU A 236 -21.96 38.16 19.72
C GLU A 236 -21.99 36.82 18.96
N GLY A 237 -22.90 35.90 19.31
CA GLY A 237 -23.02 34.60 18.67
C GLY A 237 -22.02 33.55 19.16
N ARG A 238 -21.29 33.81 20.25
CA ARG A 238 -20.33 32.88 20.84
C ARG A 238 -20.97 32.06 21.94
N ILE A 239 -20.35 30.94 22.28
CA ILE A 239 -20.82 30.10 23.38
C ILE A 239 -20.20 30.52 24.71
N ARG A 240 -21.01 30.46 25.77
CA ARG A 240 -20.58 30.61 27.17
C ARG A 240 -21.38 29.67 28.08
N PRO A 241 -20.90 29.33 29.28
CA PRO A 241 -21.68 28.56 30.24
C PRO A 241 -23.06 29.20 30.50
N CYS A 242 -24.10 28.38 30.61
CA CYS A 242 -25.41 28.87 31.03
C CYS A 242 -25.36 29.35 32.49
N GLU A 243 -26.09 30.40 32.85
CA GLU A 243 -26.11 30.94 34.23
C GLU A 243 -27.52 31.32 34.69
N GLN A 244 -28.54 30.96 33.90
CA GLN A 244 -29.94 31.30 34.12
C GLN A 244 -30.81 30.05 33.95
N ASP A 245 -31.77 29.88 34.84
CA ASP A 245 -32.77 28.83 34.73
C ASP A 245 -33.68 29.08 33.52
N TYR A 246 -33.88 28.07 32.68
CA TYR A 246 -34.74 28.14 31.50
C TYR A 246 -34.31 29.24 30.49
N ASP A 247 -33.01 29.36 30.20
CA ASP A 247 -32.50 30.29 29.19
C ASP A 247 -32.81 29.74 27.79
N PRO A 248 -33.60 30.46 26.96
CA PRO A 248 -33.95 30.01 25.61
C PRO A 248 -32.78 30.12 24.62
N ARG A 249 -31.65 30.74 24.99
CA ARG A 249 -30.45 30.83 24.15
C ARG A 249 -29.57 29.59 24.25
N VAL A 250 -30.06 28.50 24.84
CA VAL A 250 -29.32 27.26 24.97
C VAL A 250 -28.86 26.75 23.60
N ALA A 251 -27.55 26.55 23.46
CA ALA A 251 -26.95 26.03 22.23
C ALA A 251 -26.81 24.51 22.27
N GLY A 252 -26.55 23.95 23.45
CA GLY A 252 -26.30 22.52 23.61
C GLY A 252 -25.35 22.25 24.78
N ILE A 253 -24.62 21.14 24.67
CA ILE A 253 -23.64 20.69 25.67
C ILE A 253 -22.28 20.52 24.99
N VAL A 254 -21.20 21.01 25.60
CA VAL A 254 -19.84 20.76 25.10
C VAL A 254 -19.53 19.26 25.18
N SER A 255 -19.20 18.65 24.05
CA SER A 255 -18.89 17.22 23.93
C SER A 255 -17.51 16.87 24.49
N GLY A 256 -17.25 15.59 24.78
CA GLY A 256 -15.96 15.10 25.28
C GLY A 256 -15.94 14.65 26.75
N ALA A 257 -17.02 14.85 27.51
CA ALA A 257 -17.04 14.52 28.92
C ALA A 257 -16.94 13.01 29.18
N CYS A 258 -16.27 12.64 30.27
CA CYS A 258 -16.03 11.25 30.67
C CYS A 258 -15.32 10.38 29.59
N GLY A 259 -14.49 10.99 28.74
CA GLY A 259 -13.72 10.28 27.70
C GLY A 259 -14.58 9.82 26.51
N VAL A 260 -15.80 10.35 26.38
CA VAL A 260 -16.71 10.05 25.27
C VAL A 260 -16.54 11.13 24.21
N HIS A 261 -16.10 10.73 23.02
CA HIS A 261 -15.85 11.65 21.91
C HIS A 261 -17.03 11.71 20.91
N PRO A 262 -17.21 12.86 20.23
CA PRO A 262 -18.20 12.97 19.16
C PRO A 262 -17.87 12.03 18.00
N ALA A 263 -18.91 11.51 17.36
CA ALA A 263 -18.82 10.71 16.14
C ALA A 263 -18.49 11.57 14.92
N LEU A 264 -19.04 12.78 14.88
CA LEU A 264 -18.87 13.76 13.81
C LEU A 264 -18.74 15.15 14.42
N VAL A 265 -17.75 15.90 13.96
CA VAL A 265 -17.59 17.33 14.30
C VAL A 265 -17.56 18.11 13.01
N LEU A 266 -18.52 19.01 12.83
CA LEU A 266 -18.53 19.96 11.71
C LEU A 266 -17.81 21.26 12.07
N ASP A 267 -17.38 21.97 11.03
CA ASP A 267 -16.73 23.29 11.11
C ASP A 267 -15.52 23.38 12.06
N ARG A 268 -14.73 22.30 12.15
CA ARG A 268 -13.59 22.27 13.07
C ARG A 268 -12.59 23.41 12.80
N HIS A 269 -12.39 24.27 13.79
CA HIS A 269 -11.47 25.43 13.75
C HIS A 269 -10.77 25.64 15.10
N GLU A 270 -9.69 26.44 15.10
CA GLU A 270 -8.99 26.79 16.33
C GLU A 270 -9.81 27.77 17.20
N GLY A 271 -9.79 27.60 18.52
CA GLY A 271 -10.50 28.49 19.46
C GLY A 271 -11.99 28.20 19.62
N GLY A 272 -12.51 27.15 18.98
CA GLY A 272 -13.85 26.63 19.21
C GLY A 272 -13.90 25.56 20.30
N ALA A 273 -15.13 25.15 20.64
CA ALA A 273 -15.39 23.91 21.37
C ALA A 273 -16.49 23.09 20.66
N PRO A 274 -16.40 21.75 20.63
CA PRO A 274 -17.41 20.92 19.98
C PRO A 274 -18.68 20.91 20.83
N VAL A 275 -19.77 21.48 20.32
CA VAL A 275 -21.08 21.50 20.99
C VAL A 275 -21.99 20.48 20.36
N ALA A 276 -22.46 19.54 21.16
CA ALA A 276 -23.38 18.49 20.74
C ALA A 276 -24.77 19.07 20.46
N LEU A 277 -25.26 18.84 19.25
CA LEU A 277 -26.60 19.24 18.80
C LEU A 277 -27.58 18.07 18.81
N MET A 278 -27.05 16.84 18.75
CA MET A 278 -27.83 15.60 18.94
C MET A 278 -26.94 14.43 19.34
N GLY A 279 -27.53 13.43 19.99
CA GLY A 279 -26.84 12.18 20.36
C GLY A 279 -26.74 11.97 21.86
N LYS A 280 -25.84 11.07 22.29
CA LYS A 280 -25.74 10.64 23.69
C LYS A 280 -24.42 11.07 24.30
N LEU A 281 -24.45 12.02 25.24
CA LEU A 281 -23.24 12.50 25.91
C LEU A 281 -23.45 12.72 27.40
N TRP A 282 -22.41 13.20 28.08
CA TRP A 282 -22.45 13.55 29.50
C TRP A 282 -22.59 15.06 29.67
N ALA A 283 -23.44 15.47 30.62
CA ALA A 283 -23.63 16.86 31.01
C ALA A 283 -23.38 17.05 32.51
N LEU A 284 -22.80 18.19 32.86
CA LEU A 284 -22.86 18.76 34.20
C LEU A 284 -24.33 18.97 34.54
N ALA A 285 -24.76 18.46 35.70
CA ALA A 285 -26.14 18.54 36.14
C ALA A 285 -26.24 18.92 37.62
N ASP A 286 -27.27 19.70 37.94
CA ASP A 286 -27.61 20.16 39.29
C ASP A 286 -28.98 19.60 39.69
N ALA A 287 -28.95 18.67 40.63
CA ALA A 287 -30.11 18.04 41.27
C ALA A 287 -30.37 18.60 42.68
N SER A 288 -29.78 19.75 43.05
CA SER A 288 -29.94 20.34 44.38
C SER A 288 -31.39 20.75 44.67
N ALA A 289 -32.13 21.20 43.66
CA ALA A 289 -33.55 21.57 43.79
C ALA A 289 -34.50 20.38 43.61
N SER A 290 -34.14 19.42 42.76
CA SER A 290 -34.91 18.20 42.57
C SER A 290 -34.08 17.07 41.97
N PRO A 291 -34.28 15.81 42.38
CA PRO A 291 -33.63 14.65 41.77
C PRO A 291 -33.88 14.60 40.25
N ILE A 292 -32.88 14.16 39.50
CA ILE A 292 -32.97 13.84 38.07
C ILE A 292 -33.13 12.34 37.91
N ARG A 293 -34.14 11.92 37.12
CA ARG A 293 -34.46 10.53 36.78
C ARG A 293 -34.33 10.29 35.29
N CYS A 294 -34.03 9.05 34.91
CA CYS A 294 -34.09 8.63 33.51
C CYS A 294 -35.43 9.02 32.88
N GLY A 295 -35.39 9.67 31.72
CA GLY A 295 -36.55 10.18 30.99
C GLY A 295 -36.93 11.61 31.29
N ASP A 296 -36.42 12.21 32.37
CA ASP A 296 -36.69 13.60 32.72
C ASP A 296 -36.18 14.56 31.64
N ARG A 297 -36.98 15.57 31.31
CA ARG A 297 -36.54 16.68 30.47
C ARG A 297 -35.58 17.56 31.25
N LEU A 298 -34.50 17.96 30.61
CA LEU A 298 -33.46 18.82 31.18
C LEU A 298 -33.45 20.19 30.50
N THR A 299 -33.17 21.22 31.29
CA THR A 299 -33.04 22.63 30.87
C THR A 299 -31.80 23.25 31.51
N THR A 300 -31.41 24.46 31.13
CA THR A 300 -30.32 25.20 31.79
C THR A 300 -30.60 25.48 33.26
N SER A 301 -29.54 25.53 34.07
CA SER A 301 -29.56 25.88 35.50
C SER A 301 -29.00 27.29 35.72
N SER A 302 -29.44 27.94 36.80
CA SER A 302 -28.77 29.12 37.36
C SER A 302 -27.38 28.82 37.91
N ARG A 303 -27.05 27.54 38.17
CA ARG A 303 -25.67 27.13 38.46
C ARG A 303 -24.85 27.09 37.17
N PRO A 304 -23.73 27.85 37.08
CA PRO A 304 -22.96 28.00 35.85
C PRO A 304 -22.65 26.67 35.15
N GLY A 305 -23.08 26.53 33.90
CA GLY A 305 -22.77 25.38 33.04
C GLY A 305 -23.53 24.09 33.33
N HIS A 306 -24.49 24.08 34.24
CA HIS A 306 -25.21 22.87 34.63
C HIS A 306 -26.60 22.77 33.99
N ALA A 307 -27.02 21.55 33.69
CA ALA A 307 -28.40 21.20 33.40
C ALA A 307 -29.19 21.00 34.71
N ARG A 308 -30.49 21.19 34.69
CA ARG A 308 -31.41 20.82 35.77
C ARG A 308 -32.67 20.19 35.22
N ARG A 309 -33.41 19.48 36.07
CA ARG A 309 -34.73 18.94 35.72
C ARG A 309 -35.72 20.08 35.44
N VAL A 310 -36.51 19.92 34.38
CA VAL A 310 -37.68 20.77 34.10
C VAL A 310 -38.74 20.53 35.17
N THR A 311 -39.07 21.57 35.93
CA THR A 311 -40.17 21.58 36.91
C THR A 311 -41.29 22.54 36.49
N GLU A 312 -40.97 23.57 35.70
CA GLU A 312 -41.90 24.59 35.19
C GLU A 312 -42.07 24.40 33.68
N HIS A 313 -43.07 23.60 33.31
CA HIS A 313 -43.27 23.16 31.92
C HIS A 313 -43.57 24.31 30.96
N GLU A 314 -44.22 25.38 31.42
CA GLU A 314 -44.56 26.55 30.59
C GLU A 314 -43.31 27.35 30.17
N ARG A 315 -42.27 27.37 31.00
CA ARG A 315 -41.00 28.06 30.72
C ARG A 315 -40.01 27.22 29.91
N ALA A 316 -40.22 25.91 29.82
CA ALA A 316 -39.28 24.99 29.19
C ALA A 316 -39.25 25.09 27.66
N THR A 317 -40.27 25.70 27.05
CA THR A 317 -40.34 25.87 25.60
C THR A 317 -39.14 26.70 25.11
N GLY A 318 -38.31 26.12 24.24
CA GLY A 318 -37.10 26.77 23.72
C GLY A 318 -35.86 26.67 24.62
N SER A 319 -35.95 26.09 25.82
CA SER A 319 -34.81 25.94 26.75
C SER A 319 -34.45 24.48 27.05
N ILE A 320 -35.13 23.51 26.42
CA ILE A 320 -34.88 22.08 26.64
C ILE A 320 -33.56 21.69 25.97
N VAL A 321 -32.65 21.13 26.77
CA VAL A 321 -31.37 20.58 26.32
C VAL A 321 -31.53 19.14 25.81
N GLY A 322 -32.42 18.37 26.42
CA GLY A 322 -32.59 16.96 26.10
C GLY A 322 -33.27 16.18 27.22
N LYS A 323 -33.08 14.86 27.23
CA LYS A 323 -33.61 13.95 28.27
C LYS A 323 -32.51 13.21 29.00
N ALA A 324 -32.65 13.05 30.30
CA ALA A 324 -31.74 12.27 31.12
C ALA A 324 -31.82 10.78 30.77
N LEU A 325 -30.65 10.13 30.68
CA LEU A 325 -30.45 8.69 30.49
C LEU A 325 -29.87 8.01 31.75
N THR A 326 -29.48 8.80 32.75
CA THR A 326 -29.04 8.31 34.07
C THR A 326 -29.66 9.16 35.17
N ASN A 327 -29.67 8.63 36.40
CA ASN A 327 -30.19 9.32 37.57
C ASN A 327 -29.12 10.21 38.22
N LEU A 328 -29.56 11.27 38.92
CA LEU A 328 -28.78 12.02 39.90
C LEU A 328 -29.70 12.38 41.08
N GLU A 329 -29.47 11.80 42.25
CA GLU A 329 -30.35 11.92 43.43
C GLU A 329 -30.36 13.33 44.02
N SER A 330 -29.19 13.94 44.17
CA SER A 330 -29.02 15.25 44.80
C SER A 330 -27.66 15.84 44.46
N GLY A 331 -27.49 17.14 44.74
CA GLY A 331 -26.23 17.86 44.53
C GLY A 331 -25.86 18.01 43.05
N THR A 332 -24.57 18.08 42.75
CA THR A 332 -24.05 18.20 41.38
C THR A 332 -23.32 16.95 40.93
N GLY A 333 -23.40 16.63 39.65
CA GLY A 333 -22.67 15.51 39.07
C GLY A 333 -22.79 15.44 37.56
N MET A 334 -22.36 14.30 37.02
CA MET A 334 -22.55 13.96 35.61
C MET A 334 -23.86 13.22 35.40
N VAL A 335 -24.66 13.67 34.44
CA VAL A 335 -25.83 12.93 33.94
C VAL A 335 -25.63 12.65 32.47
N ARG A 336 -25.90 11.41 32.04
CA ARG A 336 -25.91 11.08 30.62
C ARG A 336 -27.19 11.63 30.02
N VAL A 337 -27.09 12.31 28.88
CA VAL A 337 -28.20 13.03 28.24
C VAL A 337 -28.34 12.53 26.81
N LEU A 338 -29.59 12.27 26.41
CA LEU A 338 -29.97 12.21 25.00
C LEU A 338 -30.33 13.62 24.57
N VAL A 339 -29.44 14.25 23.81
CA VAL A 339 -29.70 15.55 23.18
C VAL A 339 -30.47 15.30 21.90
N SER A 340 -31.51 16.11 21.71
CA SER A 340 -32.26 16.24 20.47
C SER A 340 -32.46 17.73 20.26
N ALA A 341 -32.21 18.24 19.06
CA ALA A 341 -32.64 19.58 18.68
C ALA A 341 -34.15 19.70 19.02
N GLY A 342 -34.47 20.61 19.95
CA GLY A 342 -35.81 20.83 20.47
C GLY A 342 -36.68 21.63 19.53
#